data_AF-A0A536ZJ27-F1
#
_entry.id   AF-A0A536ZJ27-F1
#
_cell.length_a   1.000
_cell.length_b   1.000
_cell.length_c   1.000
_cell.angle_alpha   90.00
_cell.angle_beta   90.00
_cell.angle_gamma   90.00
#
_symmetry.space_group_name_H-M   'P 1'
#
loop_
_entity.id
_entity.type
_entity.pdbx_description
1 polymer ?
#
loop_
_entity_poly.entity_id
_entity_poly.type
_entity_poly.pdbx_seq_one_letter_code
_entity_poly.pdbx_strand_id
1 'polypeptide(L)'
;MLRPLRVVGSGNAKTSTPSGWQRIGPPGPFAFQRLPGDHRRPSRALTIMAESNKLDEPLSEAEYDELETFFGSNAVPQDCMDLEMLDGFLTAIVSGPELIQPSEWLPVVWSDSQRTVSPVFANNEQAERILSLLLRLQNSIARTLNESPTRFKPLLYRPEEGVKGRQGNAGEGVRREESAPPEASAWCEGFMTGVLLREEAWEPVYETEATRDWMLPIEALAYGDHDPEYLDWVDTEEKRQGLIDELPIATVLTHRFWIARRSGEGTNRAERRAQRREASRKVRQRLH
;
A
#
# COMPACT_ATOMS: atom_id res chain seq x y z
N MET A 1 -0.11 -69.45 -39.61
CA MET A 1 -1.37 -70.09 -39.14
C MET A 1 -2.20 -68.98 -38.48
N LEU A 2 -3.20 -68.43 -39.19
CA LEU A 2 -4.62 -68.85 -39.17
C LEU A 2 -5.39 -68.31 -37.94
N ARG A 3 -6.30 -67.35 -38.18
CA ARG A 3 -7.43 -66.96 -37.31
C ARG A 3 -8.58 -67.99 -37.44
N PRO A 4 -9.53 -68.04 -36.48
CA PRO A 4 -10.83 -67.36 -36.70
C PRO A 4 -11.45 -66.69 -35.45
N LEU A 5 -12.56 -65.96 -35.66
CA LEU A 5 -13.33 -65.20 -34.66
C LEU A 5 -14.44 -66.04 -33.98
N ARG A 6 -14.97 -65.55 -32.84
CA ARG A 6 -16.44 -65.57 -32.58
C ARG A 6 -16.94 -64.45 -31.65
N VAL A 7 -18.26 -64.25 -31.69
CA VAL A 7 -19.10 -63.11 -31.24
C VAL A 7 -20.46 -63.73 -30.79
N VAL A 8 -21.29 -63.24 -29.84
CA VAL A 8 -21.51 -61.90 -29.23
C VAL A 8 -21.83 -61.97 -27.72
N GLY A 9 -21.98 -60.83 -27.03
CA GLY A 9 -22.62 -60.72 -25.71
C GLY A 9 -22.86 -59.25 -25.31
N SER A 10 -24.02 -58.91 -24.71
CA SER A 10 -24.57 -57.54 -24.69
C SER A 10 -24.81 -56.91 -23.29
N GLY A 11 -24.75 -55.57 -23.23
CA GLY A 11 -25.26 -54.73 -22.12
C GLY A 11 -24.15 -54.11 -21.24
N ASN A 12 -24.30 -52.91 -20.67
CA ASN A 12 -25.41 -51.96 -20.73
C ASN A 12 -24.86 -50.53 -20.45
N ALA A 13 -25.13 -49.55 -21.32
CA ALA A 13 -24.57 -48.20 -21.17
C ALA A 13 -25.43 -47.33 -20.23
N LYS A 14 -24.90 -46.98 -19.05
CA LYS A 14 -25.56 -46.03 -18.14
C LYS A 14 -25.32 -44.58 -18.60
N THR A 15 -26.30 -44.00 -19.28
CA THR A 15 -26.34 -42.55 -19.52
C THR A 15 -26.72 -41.81 -18.24
N SER A 16 -25.77 -41.10 -17.63
CA SER A 16 -26.03 -40.21 -16.49
C SER A 16 -26.71 -38.92 -16.97
N THR A 17 -27.91 -38.64 -16.46
CA THR A 17 -28.58 -37.35 -16.66
C THR A 17 -27.91 -36.25 -15.83
N PRO A 18 -27.58 -35.08 -16.42
CA PRO A 18 -27.12 -33.93 -15.65
C PRO A 18 -28.18 -33.42 -14.66
N SER A 19 -27.75 -32.86 -13.53
CA SER A 19 -28.63 -32.22 -12.55
C SER A 19 -29.42 -31.06 -13.17
N GLY A 20 -30.71 -30.95 -12.82
CA GLY A 20 -31.60 -29.87 -13.28
C GLY A 20 -32.50 -30.19 -14.48
N TRP A 21 -32.50 -31.43 -14.99
CA TRP A 21 -33.36 -31.86 -16.10
C TRP A 21 -34.28 -33.01 -15.71
N GLN A 22 -35.58 -32.90 -16.01
CA GLN A 22 -36.58 -33.94 -15.75
C GLN A 22 -37.14 -34.49 -17.09
N ARG A 23 -37.26 -35.81 -17.21
CA ARG A 23 -37.73 -36.47 -18.44
C ARG A 23 -39.25 -36.54 -18.47
N ILE A 24 -39.88 -35.97 -19.49
CA ILE A 24 -41.32 -36.06 -19.74
C ILE A 24 -41.52 -36.65 -21.14
N GLY A 25 -42.21 -37.78 -21.24
CA GLY A 25 -42.57 -38.44 -22.52
C GLY A 25 -41.80 -39.73 -22.88
N PRO A 26 -42.29 -40.47 -23.91
CA PRO A 26 -41.70 -41.70 -24.43
C PRO A 26 -40.45 -41.44 -25.31
N PRO A 27 -39.62 -42.47 -25.62
CA PRO A 27 -38.28 -42.24 -26.15
C PRO A 27 -38.27 -41.86 -27.65
N GLY A 28 -37.80 -40.64 -27.92
CA GLY A 28 -37.45 -40.13 -29.25
C GLY A 28 -36.22 -39.21 -29.17
N PRO A 29 -35.56 -38.88 -30.29
CA PRO A 29 -34.30 -38.15 -30.27
C PRO A 29 -34.49 -36.66 -29.95
N PHE A 30 -33.87 -36.22 -28.86
CA PHE A 30 -33.54 -34.83 -28.51
C PHE A 30 -34.68 -33.80 -28.48
N ALA A 31 -35.42 -33.79 -27.36
CA ALA A 31 -36.14 -32.60 -26.89
C ALA A 31 -35.82 -32.34 -25.41
N PHE A 32 -34.94 -31.36 -25.15
CA PHE A 32 -34.58 -30.89 -23.80
C PHE A 32 -34.97 -29.41 -23.70
N GLN A 33 -35.96 -29.08 -22.87
CA GLN A 33 -36.43 -27.70 -22.68
C GLN A 33 -35.91 -27.13 -21.35
N ARG A 34 -35.29 -25.94 -21.40
CA ARG A 34 -34.67 -25.30 -20.23
C ARG A 34 -35.73 -24.75 -19.28
N LEU A 35 -35.66 -25.12 -18.00
CA LEU A 35 -36.49 -24.49 -16.96
C LEU A 35 -36.09 -23.01 -16.79
N PRO A 36 -37.05 -22.06 -16.73
CA PRO A 36 -36.77 -20.68 -16.35
C PRO A 36 -36.60 -20.60 -14.83
N GLY A 37 -35.52 -19.94 -14.37
CA GLY A 37 -35.24 -19.73 -12.95
C GLY A 37 -34.10 -20.59 -12.40
N ASP A 38 -32.87 -20.30 -12.83
CA ASP A 38 -31.65 -20.70 -12.12
C ASP A 38 -30.81 -19.45 -11.87
N HIS A 39 -31.21 -18.67 -10.86
CA HIS A 39 -30.37 -17.61 -10.29
C HIS A 39 -29.21 -18.26 -9.54
N ARG A 40 -28.24 -18.79 -10.27
CA ARG A 40 -27.01 -19.31 -9.69
C ARG A 40 -26.34 -18.20 -8.91
N ARG A 41 -26.37 -18.31 -7.58
CA ARG A 41 -25.43 -17.58 -6.73
C ARG A 41 -24.03 -17.90 -7.25
N PRO A 42 -23.14 -16.91 -7.44
CA PRO A 42 -21.79 -17.17 -7.90
C PRO A 42 -21.12 -18.21 -7.00
N SER A 43 -20.35 -19.11 -7.60
CA SER A 43 -19.60 -20.12 -6.85
C SER A 43 -18.71 -19.42 -5.83
N ARG A 44 -18.58 -19.97 -4.61
CA ARG A 44 -17.77 -19.36 -3.54
C ARG A 44 -16.35 -18.96 -3.97
N ALA A 45 -15.74 -19.71 -4.89
CA ALA A 45 -14.45 -19.36 -5.49
C ALA A 45 -14.52 -18.10 -6.40
N LEU A 46 -15.58 -17.93 -7.20
CA LEU A 46 -15.80 -16.72 -8.00
C LEU A 46 -16.12 -15.51 -7.11
N THR A 47 -16.85 -15.71 -6.00
CA THR A 47 -17.07 -14.66 -5.00
C THR A 47 -15.75 -14.24 -4.36
N ILE A 48 -14.94 -15.18 -3.87
CA ILE A 48 -13.62 -14.90 -3.28
C ILE A 48 -12.68 -14.22 -4.28
N MET A 49 -12.66 -14.65 -5.55
CA MET A 49 -11.84 -14.01 -6.59
C MET A 49 -12.34 -12.59 -6.92
N ALA A 50 -13.64 -12.34 -6.90
CA ALA A 50 -14.21 -10.99 -7.11
C ALA A 50 -14.00 -10.07 -5.89
N GLU A 51 -14.06 -10.61 -4.67
CA GLU A 51 -13.74 -9.89 -3.43
C GLU A 51 -12.24 -9.56 -3.35
N SER A 52 -11.37 -10.50 -3.74
CA SER A 52 -9.93 -10.25 -3.90
C SER A 52 -9.64 -9.16 -4.93
N ASN A 53 -10.28 -9.20 -6.10
CA ASN A 53 -10.07 -8.21 -7.16
C ASN A 53 -10.46 -6.77 -6.74
N LYS A 54 -11.46 -6.62 -5.86
CA LYS A 54 -11.84 -5.31 -5.31
C LYS A 54 -10.79 -4.71 -4.37
N LEU A 55 -10.02 -5.55 -3.66
CA LEU A 55 -8.94 -5.07 -2.79
C LEU A 55 -7.71 -4.59 -3.59
N ASP A 56 -7.63 -4.95 -4.88
CA ASP A 56 -6.56 -4.59 -5.80
C ASP A 56 -6.82 -3.30 -6.60
N GLU A 57 -8.06 -2.80 -6.58
CA GLU A 57 -8.51 -1.58 -7.29
C GLU A 57 -8.15 -0.31 -6.50
N PRO A 58 -7.47 0.68 -7.10
CA PRO A 58 -7.14 1.94 -6.42
C PRO A 58 -8.41 2.70 -6.02
N LEU A 59 -8.31 3.57 -5.02
CA LEU A 59 -9.42 4.43 -4.60
C LEU A 59 -9.73 5.45 -5.71
N SER A 60 -11.01 5.75 -5.91
CA SER A 60 -11.43 6.93 -6.68
C SER A 60 -11.54 8.17 -5.78
N GLU A 61 -11.54 9.36 -6.36
CA GLU A 61 -11.70 10.64 -5.62
C GLU A 61 -12.85 10.58 -4.59
N ALA A 62 -14.04 10.10 -4.98
CA ALA A 62 -15.20 9.99 -4.10
C ALA A 62 -15.03 8.99 -2.94
N GLU A 63 -14.02 8.11 -3.00
CA GLU A 63 -13.66 7.19 -1.91
C GLU A 63 -12.57 7.78 -0.99
N TYR A 64 -11.75 8.70 -1.51
CA TYR A 64 -10.90 9.56 -0.69
C TYR A 64 -11.77 10.57 0.08
N ASP A 65 -12.73 11.23 -0.58
CA ASP A 65 -13.72 12.11 0.05
C ASP A 65 -14.48 11.38 1.18
N GLU A 66 -14.80 10.09 0.98
CA GLU A 66 -15.47 9.24 1.98
C GLU A 66 -14.59 8.94 3.20
N LEU A 67 -13.30 8.65 2.99
CA LEU A 67 -12.32 8.49 4.07
C LEU A 67 -12.10 9.81 4.82
N GLU A 68 -11.85 10.90 4.11
CA GLU A 68 -11.61 12.23 4.68
C GLU A 68 -12.83 12.71 5.50
N THR A 69 -14.05 12.53 4.99
CA THR A 69 -15.28 12.81 5.72
C THR A 69 -15.41 11.96 6.99
N PHE A 70 -14.95 10.70 6.97
CA PHE A 70 -14.98 9.83 8.14
C PHE A 70 -13.95 10.23 9.19
N PHE A 71 -12.70 10.52 8.78
CA PHE A 71 -11.62 10.98 9.64
C PHE A 71 -11.89 12.36 10.24
N GLY A 72 -12.53 13.27 9.49
CA GLY A 72 -12.98 14.58 10.00
C GLY A 72 -14.23 14.53 10.90
N SER A 73 -14.74 13.34 11.26
CA SER A 73 -15.99 13.20 12.01
C SER A 73 -15.79 12.87 13.49
N ASN A 74 -16.81 13.15 14.31
CA ASN A 74 -16.85 12.74 15.73
C ASN A 74 -16.95 11.21 15.95
N ALA A 75 -16.84 10.39 14.90
CA ALA A 75 -16.79 8.93 15.00
C ALA A 75 -15.39 8.42 15.35
N VAL A 76 -14.33 9.16 15.03
CA VAL A 76 -12.93 8.81 15.35
C VAL A 76 -12.44 9.55 16.61
N PRO A 77 -11.35 9.08 17.26
CA PRO A 77 -10.68 9.84 18.33
C PRO A 77 -10.11 11.17 17.83
N GLN A 78 -9.79 12.08 18.76
CA GLN A 78 -9.19 13.39 18.42
C GLN A 78 -7.72 13.29 17.96
N ASP A 79 -7.08 12.17 18.31
CA ASP A 79 -5.72 11.75 17.98
C ASP A 79 -5.70 10.71 16.84
N CYS A 80 -6.78 10.63 16.05
CA CYS A 80 -6.83 9.83 14.84
C CYS A 80 -5.98 10.48 13.74
N MET A 81 -5.30 9.65 12.94
CA MET A 81 -4.57 10.12 11.75
C MET A 81 -5.55 10.78 10.77
N ASP A 82 -5.11 11.87 10.13
CA ASP A 82 -5.71 12.35 8.90
C ASP A 82 -5.24 11.51 7.69
N LEU A 83 -5.71 11.85 6.49
CA LEU A 83 -5.42 11.09 5.28
C LEU A 83 -3.97 11.27 4.78
N GLU A 84 -3.33 12.40 5.06
CA GLU A 84 -1.92 12.64 4.70
C GLU A 84 -0.99 11.84 5.62
N MET A 85 -1.23 11.90 6.94
CA MET A 85 -0.52 11.10 7.93
C MET A 85 -0.75 9.59 7.70
N LEU A 86 -1.96 9.18 7.34
CA LEU A 86 -2.27 7.80 6.99
C LEU A 86 -1.48 7.31 5.77
N ASP A 87 -1.36 8.12 4.71
CA ASP A 87 -0.61 7.74 3.50
C ASP A 87 0.87 7.50 3.83
N GLY A 88 1.47 8.36 4.65
CA GLY A 88 2.83 8.19 5.17
C GLY A 88 2.99 6.93 6.03
N PHE A 89 2.06 6.71 6.97
CA PHE A 89 2.04 5.54 7.85
C PHE A 89 1.93 4.23 7.08
N LEU A 90 0.99 4.13 6.15
CA LEU A 90 0.83 2.96 5.28
C LEU A 90 2.04 2.78 4.36
N THR A 91 2.66 3.87 3.89
CA THR A 91 3.89 3.83 3.11
C THR A 91 5.07 3.26 3.91
N ALA A 92 5.25 3.64 5.18
CA ALA A 92 6.26 3.05 6.05
C ALA A 92 6.02 1.54 6.29
N ILE A 93 4.77 1.13 6.54
CA ILE A 93 4.39 -0.29 6.72
C ILE A 93 4.70 -1.12 5.46
N VAL A 94 4.45 -0.57 4.28
CA VAL A 94 4.68 -1.26 2.99
C VAL A 94 6.17 -1.29 2.63
N SER A 95 6.90 -0.20 2.89
CA SER A 95 8.29 -0.02 2.50
C SER A 95 9.30 -0.62 3.47
N GLY A 96 8.92 -0.74 4.75
CA GLY A 96 9.79 -1.15 5.86
C GLY A 96 10.31 -2.58 5.81
N PRO A 97 11.08 -3.02 6.82
CA PRO A 97 11.87 -4.25 6.80
C PRO A 97 11.04 -5.53 6.75
N GLU A 98 9.90 -5.57 7.46
CA GLU A 98 9.10 -6.77 7.73
C GLU A 98 7.62 -6.58 7.40
N LEU A 99 6.87 -7.69 7.31
CA LEU A 99 5.42 -7.65 7.15
C LEU A 99 4.74 -7.43 8.51
N ILE A 100 4.01 -6.33 8.65
CA ILE A 100 3.19 -6.01 9.84
C ILE A 100 1.74 -6.41 9.56
N GLN A 101 1.11 -7.16 10.46
CA GLN A 101 -0.28 -7.60 10.26
C GLN A 101 -1.28 -6.45 10.45
N PRO A 102 -2.43 -6.44 9.74
CA PRO A 102 -3.49 -5.45 9.98
C PRO A 102 -3.95 -5.36 11.44
N SER A 103 -3.94 -6.46 12.19
CA SER A 103 -4.25 -6.45 13.63
C SER A 103 -3.29 -5.63 14.49
N GLU A 104 -2.08 -5.34 14.00
CA GLU A 104 -1.06 -4.55 14.70
C GLU A 104 -1.11 -3.07 14.29
N TRP A 105 -1.20 -2.77 12.99
CA TRP A 105 -1.14 -1.38 12.50
C TRP A 105 -2.50 -0.68 12.49
N LEU A 106 -3.60 -1.40 12.28
CA LEU A 106 -4.93 -0.80 12.17
C LEU A 106 -5.40 -0.08 13.46
N PRO A 107 -5.10 -0.55 14.69
CA PRO A 107 -5.40 0.20 15.90
C PRO A 107 -4.72 1.58 15.94
N VAL A 108 -3.50 1.68 15.41
CA VAL A 108 -2.65 2.88 15.48
C VAL A 108 -3.15 4.00 14.58
N VAL A 109 -3.87 3.67 13.50
CA VAL A 109 -4.58 4.66 12.65
C VAL A 109 -5.54 5.52 13.48
N TRP A 110 -6.16 4.95 14.51
CA TRP A 110 -7.19 5.62 15.31
C TRP A 110 -6.63 6.36 16.53
N SER A 111 -5.49 5.92 17.07
CA SER A 111 -4.84 6.48 18.26
C SER A 111 -3.45 5.88 18.44
N ASP A 112 -2.44 6.72 18.67
CA ASP A 112 -1.08 6.30 19.04
C ASP A 112 -0.99 5.73 20.47
N SER A 113 -1.94 6.09 21.33
CA SER A 113 -1.79 6.11 22.79
C SER A 113 -1.83 4.74 23.49
N GLN A 114 -1.76 3.64 22.72
CA GLN A 114 -2.01 2.24 23.09
C GLN A 114 -3.35 1.98 23.80
N ARG A 115 -4.23 2.98 23.91
CA ARG A 115 -5.60 2.81 24.38
C ARG A 115 -6.38 2.10 23.30
N THR A 116 -7.22 1.16 23.70
CA THR A 116 -8.09 0.41 22.79
C THR A 116 -9.30 1.25 22.34
N VAL A 117 -9.04 2.50 21.88
CA VAL A 117 -10.08 3.38 21.35
C VAL A 117 -10.27 3.01 19.89
N SER A 118 -11.39 2.38 19.59
CA SER A 118 -11.82 2.11 18.22
C SER A 118 -12.84 3.15 17.79
N PRO A 119 -12.92 3.48 16.49
CA PRO A 119 -13.93 4.40 15.98
C PRO A 119 -15.34 3.85 16.17
N VAL A 120 -16.29 4.75 16.38
CA VAL A 120 -17.71 4.45 16.60
C VAL A 120 -18.43 4.41 15.26
N PHE A 121 -18.36 3.27 14.57
CA PHE A 121 -19.12 3.05 13.33
C PHE A 121 -20.63 3.05 13.59
N ALA A 122 -21.41 3.65 12.68
CA ALA A 122 -22.86 3.69 12.74
C ALA A 122 -23.49 2.28 12.58
N ASN A 123 -22.87 1.42 11.79
CA ASN A 123 -23.24 0.02 11.61
C ASN A 123 -22.05 -0.82 11.07
N ASN A 124 -22.23 -2.13 10.96
CA ASN A 124 -21.20 -3.04 10.42
C ASN A 124 -20.84 -2.74 8.96
N GLU A 125 -21.78 -2.23 8.15
CA GLU A 125 -21.59 -1.95 6.73
C GLU A 125 -20.60 -0.79 6.55
N GLN A 126 -20.70 0.26 7.37
CA GLN A 126 -19.73 1.34 7.43
C GLN A 126 -18.36 0.85 7.92
N ALA A 127 -18.32 -0.03 8.93
CA ALA A 127 -17.08 -0.61 9.42
C ALA A 127 -16.37 -1.40 8.30
N GLU A 128 -17.06 -2.34 7.65
CA GLU A 128 -16.54 -3.12 6.52
C GLU A 128 -16.11 -2.22 5.35
N ARG A 129 -16.84 -1.14 5.08
CA ARG A 129 -16.53 -0.16 4.03
C ARG A 129 -15.23 0.60 4.32
N ILE A 130 -15.13 1.26 5.47
CA ILE A 130 -13.93 2.03 5.83
C ILE A 130 -12.69 1.12 5.90
N LEU A 131 -12.80 -0.05 6.53
CA LEU A 131 -11.69 -1.01 6.60
C LEU A 131 -11.25 -1.52 5.22
N SER A 132 -12.19 -1.72 4.30
CA SER A 132 -11.90 -2.08 2.89
C SER A 132 -11.16 -0.96 2.16
N LEU A 133 -11.50 0.31 2.42
CA LEU A 133 -10.80 1.46 1.83
C LEU A 133 -9.36 1.58 2.35
N LEU A 134 -9.11 1.42 3.65
CA LEU A 134 -7.75 1.43 4.22
C LEU A 134 -6.86 0.33 3.62
N LEU A 135 -7.40 -0.89 3.48
CA LEU A 135 -6.68 -2.02 2.89
C LEU A 135 -6.40 -1.80 1.39
N ARG A 136 -7.34 -1.20 0.64
CA ARG A 136 -7.13 -0.83 -0.77
C ARG A 136 -6.09 0.28 -0.93
N LEU A 137 -6.04 1.25 -0.03
CA LEU A 137 -5.01 2.29 -0.02
C LEU A 137 -3.62 1.68 0.20
N GLN A 138 -3.47 0.82 1.21
CA GLN A 138 -2.23 0.06 1.44
C GLN A 138 -1.80 -0.77 0.22
N ASN A 139 -2.74 -1.48 -0.42
CA ASN A 139 -2.47 -2.26 -1.63
C ASN A 139 -2.08 -1.37 -2.83
N SER A 140 -2.68 -0.18 -2.97
CA SER A 140 -2.35 0.80 -4.01
C SER A 140 -0.92 1.33 -3.86
N ILE A 141 -0.52 1.66 -2.62
CA ILE A 141 0.86 2.07 -2.27
C ILE A 141 1.83 0.92 -2.57
N ALA A 142 1.52 -0.30 -2.13
CA ALA A 142 2.34 -1.49 -2.39
C ALA A 142 2.48 -1.81 -3.88
N ARG A 143 1.40 -1.70 -4.66
CA ARG A 143 1.44 -1.84 -6.12
C ARG A 143 2.35 -0.78 -6.73
N THR A 144 2.18 0.48 -6.34
CA THR A 144 2.94 1.60 -6.91
C THR A 144 4.43 1.46 -6.63
N LEU A 145 4.83 1.18 -5.38
CA LEU A 145 6.24 1.01 -5.01
C LEU A 145 6.91 -0.21 -5.68
N ASN A 146 6.17 -1.29 -5.96
CA ASN A 146 6.71 -2.50 -6.58
C ASN A 146 6.68 -2.48 -8.12
N GLU A 147 5.58 -2.04 -8.73
CA GLU A 147 5.33 -2.15 -10.17
C GLU A 147 5.57 -0.84 -10.94
N SER A 148 5.47 0.32 -10.28
CA SER A 148 5.59 1.64 -10.92
C SER A 148 6.26 2.69 -10.00
N PRO A 149 7.45 2.42 -9.44
CA PRO A 149 8.06 3.29 -8.42
C PRO A 149 8.29 4.73 -8.90
N THR A 150 8.50 4.97 -10.19
CA THR A 150 8.63 6.33 -10.76
C THR A 150 7.31 7.11 -10.82
N ARG A 151 6.19 6.50 -10.44
CA ARG A 151 4.88 7.15 -10.26
C ARG A 151 4.53 7.40 -8.80
N PHE A 152 5.30 6.87 -7.86
CA PHE A 152 5.07 7.10 -6.44
C PHE A 152 5.16 8.61 -6.14
N LYS A 153 4.19 9.08 -5.36
CA LYS A 153 4.12 10.43 -4.82
C LYS A 153 3.40 10.35 -3.46
N PRO A 154 3.93 10.95 -2.39
CA PRO A 154 3.18 11.21 -1.17
C PRO A 154 1.85 11.92 -1.45
N LEU A 155 0.79 11.56 -0.74
CA LEU A 155 -0.42 12.37 -0.63
C LEU A 155 -0.11 13.54 0.30
N LEU A 156 -0.02 14.76 -0.24
CA LEU A 156 0.27 15.98 0.52
C LEU A 156 -0.81 17.03 0.27
N TYR A 157 -1.39 17.55 1.34
CA TYR A 157 -2.29 18.70 1.29
C TYR A 157 -1.52 19.99 1.07
N ARG A 158 -2.12 20.92 0.31
CA ARG A 158 -1.65 22.30 0.25
C ARG A 158 -2.44 23.14 1.26
N PRO A 159 -1.79 24.06 1.99
CA PRO A 159 -2.50 25.00 2.84
C PRO A 159 -3.59 25.76 2.05
N GLU A 160 -4.80 25.81 2.60
CA GLU A 160 -5.88 26.61 2.04
C GLU A 160 -5.50 28.10 2.00
N GLU A 161 -5.88 28.79 0.92
CA GLU A 161 -5.62 30.21 0.72
C GLU A 161 -6.27 31.05 1.85
N GLY A 162 -5.46 31.55 2.79
CA GLY A 162 -5.88 32.49 3.83
C GLY A 162 -5.55 32.13 5.27
N VAL A 163 -4.98 30.95 5.55
CA VAL A 163 -4.63 30.55 6.94
C VAL A 163 -3.35 31.25 7.45
N LYS A 164 -2.45 31.70 6.57
CA LYS A 164 -1.27 32.52 6.95
C LYS A 164 -1.69 33.93 7.40
N GLY A 165 -2.03 34.05 8.69
CA GLY A 165 -1.83 35.25 9.51
C GLY A 165 -2.69 36.47 9.22
N ARG A 166 -3.65 36.75 10.12
CA ARG A 166 -4.29 38.07 10.26
C ARG A 166 -3.31 39.10 10.86
N GLN A 167 -2.19 39.37 10.19
CA GLN A 167 -1.20 40.39 10.54
C GLN A 167 -0.30 40.74 9.35
N GLY A 168 -0.70 41.75 8.57
CA GLY A 168 0.04 42.27 7.42
C GLY A 168 -0.82 43.31 6.69
N ASN A 169 -0.23 44.43 6.29
CA ASN A 169 -0.99 45.54 5.70
C ASN A 169 -1.55 45.16 4.32
N ALA A 170 -2.83 45.46 4.08
CA ALA A 170 -3.42 45.37 2.74
C ALA A 170 -2.75 46.39 1.81
N GLY A 171 -2.03 45.91 0.79
CA GLY A 171 -1.27 46.74 -0.13
C GLY A 171 -0.91 46.04 -1.44
N GLU A 172 -1.71 46.33 -2.47
CA GLU A 172 -1.37 46.23 -3.90
C GLU A 172 -1.13 44.85 -4.54
N GLY A 173 -2.05 44.47 -5.43
CA GLY A 173 -1.74 43.64 -6.59
C GLY A 173 -2.11 42.17 -6.48
N VAL A 174 -3.37 41.84 -6.79
CA VAL A 174 -3.82 40.45 -7.03
C VAL A 174 -3.09 39.89 -8.25
N ARG A 175 -1.92 39.31 -8.00
CA ARG A 175 -1.40 38.21 -8.81
C ARG A 175 -2.27 37.00 -8.49
N ARG A 176 -2.34 36.05 -9.42
CA ARG A 176 -2.86 34.72 -9.09
C ARG A 176 -1.82 34.06 -8.20
N GLU A 177 -1.95 34.28 -6.90
CA GLU A 177 -1.04 33.71 -5.91
C GLU A 177 -1.09 32.19 -6.05
N GLU A 178 0.08 31.58 -6.22
CA GLU A 178 0.18 30.13 -6.17
C GLU A 178 0.00 29.76 -4.70
N SER A 179 -1.09 29.03 -4.39
CA SER A 179 -1.33 28.45 -3.07
C SER A 179 -0.03 27.86 -2.51
N ALA A 180 0.23 28.13 -1.23
CA ALA A 180 1.47 27.77 -0.56
C ALA A 180 1.85 26.30 -0.80
N PRO A 181 3.15 25.98 -0.83
CA PRO A 181 3.59 24.60 -0.94
C PRO A 181 3.04 23.76 0.23
N PRO A 182 2.90 22.43 0.04
CA PRO A 182 2.58 21.53 1.16
C PRO A 182 3.63 21.63 2.25
N GLU A 183 3.24 21.43 3.52
CA GLU A 183 4.19 21.42 4.64
C GLU A 183 4.85 20.05 4.84
N ALA A 184 4.15 18.98 4.45
CA ALA A 184 4.53 17.56 4.49
C ALA A 184 4.87 16.97 5.87
N SER A 185 4.79 17.75 6.96
CA SER A 185 5.06 17.28 8.32
C SER A 185 4.16 16.11 8.69
N ALA A 186 2.85 16.21 8.47
CA ALA A 186 1.87 15.15 8.79
C ALA A 186 2.20 13.82 8.08
N TRP A 187 2.55 13.86 6.78
CA TRP A 187 2.95 12.67 6.03
C TRP A 187 4.19 12.01 6.65
N CYS A 188 5.18 12.82 6.97
CA CYS A 188 6.45 12.37 7.53
C CYS A 188 6.31 11.85 8.97
N GLU A 189 5.50 12.50 9.82
CA GLU A 189 5.12 12.02 11.15
C GLU A 189 4.41 10.66 11.09
N GLY A 190 3.49 10.50 10.13
CA GLY A 190 2.85 9.22 9.82
C GLY A 190 3.86 8.14 9.44
N PHE A 191 4.78 8.46 8.52
CA PHE A 191 5.85 7.55 8.13
C PHE A 191 6.70 7.13 9.33
N MET A 192 7.15 8.07 10.15
CA MET A 192 7.94 7.76 11.35
C MET A 192 7.14 6.96 12.40
N THR A 193 5.84 7.18 12.52
CA THR A 193 4.95 6.34 13.34
C THR A 193 4.94 4.89 12.85
N GLY A 194 5.03 4.66 11.53
CA GLY A 194 5.17 3.33 10.95
C GLY A 194 6.56 2.72 11.11
N VAL A 195 7.62 3.55 11.15
CA VAL A 195 8.99 3.12 11.50
C VAL A 195 9.03 2.58 12.93
N LEU A 196 8.42 3.29 13.88
CA LEU A 196 8.40 2.93 15.31
C LEU A 196 7.75 1.56 15.60
N LEU A 197 6.84 1.07 14.75
CA LEU A 197 6.27 -0.29 14.88
C LEU A 197 7.31 -1.41 14.79
N ARG A 198 8.49 -1.13 14.23
CA ARG A 198 9.60 -2.06 14.02
C ARG A 198 10.97 -1.38 14.17
N GLU A 199 11.10 -0.40 15.07
CA GLU A 199 12.27 0.48 15.23
C GLU A 199 13.63 -0.26 15.13
N GLU A 200 13.85 -1.31 15.93
CA GLU A 200 15.07 -2.11 15.91
C GLU A 200 15.38 -2.72 14.53
N ALA A 201 14.34 -3.17 13.80
CA ALA A 201 14.51 -3.77 12.47
C ALA A 201 14.80 -2.73 11.37
N TRP A 202 14.59 -1.43 11.65
CA TRP A 202 14.97 -0.34 10.76
C TRP A 202 16.45 0.06 10.89
N GLU A 203 17.13 -0.23 12.00
CA GLU A 203 18.56 0.10 12.25
C GLU A 203 19.48 -0.10 11.01
N PRO A 204 19.36 -1.19 10.22
CA PRO A 204 20.16 -1.36 9.01
C PRO A 204 20.11 -0.25 7.96
N VAL A 205 19.04 0.55 7.83
CA VAL A 205 19.03 1.70 6.90
C VAL A 205 19.96 2.81 7.39
N TYR A 206 20.28 2.85 8.68
CA TYR A 206 21.20 3.78 9.30
C TYR A 206 22.66 3.26 9.34
N GLU A 207 22.98 2.12 8.72
CA GLU A 207 24.35 1.56 8.65
C GLU A 207 25.33 2.45 7.85
N THR A 208 24.86 3.21 6.86
CA THR A 208 25.73 4.00 5.96
C THR A 208 25.20 5.41 5.71
N GLU A 209 26.10 6.37 5.52
CA GLU A 209 25.78 7.77 5.14
C GLU A 209 24.77 7.81 3.99
N ALA A 210 25.11 7.19 2.85
CA ALA A 210 24.26 7.16 1.66
C ALA A 210 22.88 6.48 1.82
N THR A 211 22.59 5.79 2.93
CA THR A 211 21.26 5.26 3.25
C THR A 211 20.55 6.06 4.35
N ARG A 212 21.30 6.74 5.23
CA ARG A 212 20.78 7.78 6.14
C ARG A 212 20.25 8.98 5.38
N ASP A 213 20.93 9.38 4.31
CA ASP A 213 20.51 10.47 3.42
C ASP A 213 19.09 10.26 2.85
N TRP A 214 18.57 9.03 2.81
CA TRP A 214 17.19 8.73 2.38
C TRP A 214 16.17 8.85 3.51
N MET A 215 16.58 8.74 4.77
CA MET A 215 15.72 8.95 5.93
C MET A 215 15.67 10.43 6.32
N LEU A 216 16.78 11.15 6.14
CA LEU A 216 16.93 12.57 6.46
C LEU A 216 15.75 13.47 6.03
N PRO A 217 15.24 13.47 4.78
CA PRO A 217 14.11 14.33 4.43
C PRO A 217 12.81 13.95 5.15
N ILE A 218 12.61 12.67 5.49
CA ILE A 218 11.45 12.22 6.26
C ILE A 218 11.59 12.68 7.71
N GLU A 219 12.75 12.46 8.34
CA GLU A 219 13.02 12.82 9.73
C GLU A 219 13.01 14.34 9.95
N ALA A 220 13.64 15.09 9.04
CA ALA A 220 13.68 16.55 9.11
C ALA A 220 12.30 17.20 8.94
N LEU A 221 11.44 16.66 8.06
CA LEU A 221 10.07 17.15 7.90
C LEU A 221 9.14 16.69 9.05
N ALA A 222 9.35 15.50 9.62
CA ALA A 222 8.58 15.00 10.77
C ALA A 222 8.89 15.75 12.07
N TYR A 223 10.14 16.19 12.26
CA TYR A 223 10.61 16.69 13.56
C TYR A 223 11.11 18.14 13.55
N GLY A 224 11.42 18.74 12.39
CA GLY A 224 12.11 20.03 12.30
C GLY A 224 11.38 21.23 12.92
N ASP A 225 10.06 21.17 13.05
CA ASP A 225 9.27 22.21 13.73
C ASP A 225 9.30 22.11 15.27
N HIS A 226 9.85 21.02 15.82
CA HIS A 226 9.80 20.66 17.25
C HIS A 226 11.16 20.27 17.85
N ASP A 227 12.09 19.78 17.03
CA ASP A 227 13.43 19.35 17.43
C ASP A 227 14.52 20.32 16.90
N PRO A 228 15.30 20.96 17.79
CA PRO A 228 16.42 21.81 17.41
C PRO A 228 17.52 21.14 16.55
N GLU A 229 17.64 19.80 16.55
CA GLU A 229 18.56 19.08 15.66
C GLU A 229 18.15 19.17 14.18
N TYR A 230 16.84 19.25 13.92
CA TYR A 230 16.28 19.28 12.57
C TYR A 230 15.85 20.69 12.10
N LEU A 231 15.74 21.66 13.01
CA LEU A 231 15.29 23.03 12.71
C LEU A 231 16.06 23.69 11.55
N ASP A 232 17.39 23.58 11.53
CA ASP A 232 18.26 24.14 10.48
C ASP A 232 18.00 23.55 9.08
N TRP A 233 17.22 22.46 8.96
CA TRP A 233 16.83 21.85 7.69
C TRP A 233 15.47 22.31 7.16
N VAL A 234 14.62 22.92 8.00
CA VAL A 234 13.25 23.35 7.64
C VAL A 234 12.95 24.83 7.94
N ASP A 235 13.91 25.57 8.49
CA ASP A 235 13.82 27.01 8.84
C ASP A 235 13.49 27.96 7.66
N THR A 236 13.65 27.52 6.41
CA THR A 236 13.20 28.25 5.21
C THR A 236 12.35 27.38 4.29
N GLU A 237 11.40 28.05 3.61
CA GLU A 237 10.49 27.45 2.62
C GLU A 237 11.27 26.74 1.50
N GLU A 238 12.41 27.30 1.06
CA GLU A 238 13.25 26.69 0.03
C GLU A 238 13.94 25.40 0.48
N LYS A 239 14.36 25.31 1.76
CA LYS A 239 14.93 24.07 2.30
C LYS A 239 13.84 23.01 2.46
N ARG A 240 12.70 23.38 3.06
CA ARG A 240 11.52 22.51 3.22
C ARG A 240 11.07 21.95 1.87
N GLN A 241 10.88 22.80 0.86
CA GLN A 241 10.51 22.36 -0.50
C GLN A 241 11.56 21.43 -1.12
N GLY A 242 12.86 21.65 -0.87
CA GLY A 242 13.93 20.74 -1.29
C GLY A 242 13.78 19.33 -0.72
N LEU A 243 13.49 19.20 0.58
CA LEU A 243 13.24 17.91 1.22
C LEU A 243 11.96 17.24 0.68
N ILE A 244 10.90 18.02 0.44
CA ILE A 244 9.63 17.55 -0.14
C ILE A 244 9.83 16.98 -1.55
N ASP A 245 10.65 17.64 -2.37
CA ASP A 245 11.00 17.17 -3.72
C ASP A 245 11.80 15.85 -3.68
N GLU A 246 12.52 15.57 -2.59
CA GLU A 246 13.27 14.34 -2.38
C GLU A 246 12.43 13.16 -1.85
N LEU A 247 11.34 13.41 -1.10
CA LEU A 247 10.48 12.38 -0.50
C LEU A 247 10.11 11.20 -1.42
N PRO A 248 9.70 11.41 -2.70
CA PRO A 248 9.35 10.29 -3.57
C PRO A 248 10.54 9.39 -3.90
N ILE A 249 11.74 9.97 -4.02
CA ILE A 249 12.97 9.24 -4.35
C ILE A 249 13.49 8.52 -3.10
N ALA A 250 13.54 9.23 -1.96
CA ALA A 250 13.88 8.69 -0.64
C ALA A 250 13.08 7.42 -0.33
N THR A 251 11.74 7.52 -0.36
CA THR A 251 10.82 6.40 -0.11
C THR A 251 11.08 5.21 -1.04
N VAL A 252 11.26 5.45 -2.35
CA VAL A 252 11.52 4.39 -3.34
C VAL A 252 12.88 3.72 -3.11
N LEU A 253 13.91 4.45 -2.69
CA LEU A 253 15.22 3.87 -2.38
C LEU A 253 15.17 3.03 -1.11
N THR A 254 14.51 3.52 -0.06
CA THR A 254 14.24 2.81 1.20
C THR A 254 13.46 1.51 0.96
N HIS A 255 12.34 1.55 0.21
CA HIS A 255 11.58 0.35 -0.16
C HIS A 255 12.45 -0.68 -0.89
N ARG A 256 13.26 -0.22 -1.86
CA ARG A 256 14.13 -1.11 -2.65
C ARG A 256 15.27 -1.72 -1.84
N PHE A 257 15.78 -1.01 -0.83
CA PHE A 257 16.76 -1.53 0.11
C PHE A 257 16.17 -2.69 0.91
N TRP A 258 14.98 -2.51 1.47
CA TRP A 258 14.31 -3.55 2.26
C TRP A 258 13.84 -4.74 1.43
N ILE A 259 13.28 -4.53 0.24
CA ILE A 259 12.98 -5.62 -0.72
C ILE A 259 14.24 -6.45 -1.01
N ALA A 260 15.37 -5.79 -1.32
CA ALA A 260 16.62 -6.50 -1.58
C ALA A 260 17.11 -7.31 -0.36
N ARG A 261 16.92 -6.81 0.87
CA ARG A 261 17.30 -7.50 2.11
C ARG A 261 16.34 -8.69 2.39
N ARG A 262 15.02 -8.52 2.27
CA ARG A 262 14.00 -9.60 2.40
C ARG A 262 14.20 -10.74 1.40
N SER A 263 14.50 -10.42 0.14
CA SER A 263 14.75 -11.44 -0.89
C SER A 263 16.12 -12.14 -0.77
N GLY A 264 16.94 -11.78 0.24
CA GLY A 264 18.31 -12.31 0.39
C GLY A 264 19.27 -11.83 -0.70
N GLU A 265 18.86 -10.89 -1.56
CA GLU A 265 19.67 -10.35 -2.65
C GLU A 265 20.71 -9.32 -2.17
N GLY A 266 20.44 -8.63 -1.06
CA GLY A 266 21.31 -7.59 -0.48
C GLY A 266 22.68 -8.15 -0.12
N THR A 267 22.71 -9.16 0.77
CA THR A 267 23.91 -9.91 1.16
C THR A 267 24.59 -10.52 -0.08
N ASN A 268 23.82 -11.18 -0.94
CA ASN A 268 24.30 -11.80 -2.17
C ASN A 268 24.95 -10.82 -3.17
N ARG A 269 24.50 -9.56 -3.25
CA ARG A 269 25.10 -8.52 -4.11
C ARG A 269 26.33 -7.89 -3.44
N ALA A 270 26.31 -7.68 -2.13
CA ALA A 270 27.45 -7.17 -1.37
C ALA A 270 28.64 -8.14 -1.45
N GLU A 271 28.42 -9.43 -1.19
CA GLU A 271 29.41 -10.49 -1.32
C GLU A 271 29.98 -10.58 -2.74
N ARG A 272 29.14 -10.59 -3.77
CA ARG A 272 29.60 -10.62 -5.18
C ARG A 272 30.40 -9.37 -5.56
N ARG A 273 30.11 -8.19 -4.98
CA ARG A 273 30.92 -6.97 -5.14
C ARG A 273 32.27 -7.09 -4.41
N ALA A 274 32.29 -7.62 -3.19
CA ALA A 274 33.51 -7.87 -2.42
C ALA A 274 34.44 -8.89 -3.13
N GLN A 275 33.89 -10.03 -3.55
CA GLN A 275 34.61 -11.06 -4.31
C GLN A 275 35.19 -10.51 -5.63
N ARG A 276 34.45 -9.67 -6.37
CA ARG A 276 34.98 -8.99 -7.57
C ARG A 276 36.12 -8.03 -7.24
N ARG A 277 36.02 -7.23 -6.17
CA ARG A 277 37.10 -6.32 -5.72
C ARG A 277 38.36 -7.11 -5.32
N GLU A 278 38.20 -8.21 -4.60
CA GLU A 278 39.31 -9.07 -4.18
C GLU A 278 39.96 -9.80 -5.36
N ALA A 279 39.18 -10.30 -6.33
CA ALA A 279 39.69 -10.89 -7.56
C ALA A 279 40.53 -9.88 -8.37
N SER A 280 40.02 -8.65 -8.56
CA SER A 280 40.78 -7.58 -9.23
C SER A 280 42.07 -7.21 -8.49
N ARG A 281 42.07 -7.22 -7.15
CA ARG A 281 43.27 -7.00 -6.34
C ARG A 281 44.31 -8.11 -6.54
N LYS A 282 43.88 -9.38 -6.53
CA LYS A 282 44.74 -10.55 -6.76
C LYS A 282 45.32 -10.60 -8.18
N VAL A 283 44.56 -10.17 -9.19
CA VAL A 283 45.06 -10.04 -10.58
C VAL A 283 46.14 -8.95 -10.65
N ARG A 284 45.90 -7.77 -10.04
CA ARG A 284 46.86 -6.66 -10.04
C ARG A 284 48.16 -7.01 -9.30
N GLN A 285 48.10 -7.84 -8.26
CA GLN A 285 49.27 -8.34 -7.53
C GLN A 285 50.06 -9.46 -8.25
N ARG A 286 49.55 -10.01 -9.36
CA ARG A 286 50.26 -11.01 -10.19
C ARG A 286 50.92 -10.41 -11.44
N LEU A 287 50.78 -9.10 -11.63
CA LEU A 287 51.33 -8.32 -12.75
C LEU A 287 52.49 -7.40 -12.31
N HIS A 288 52.95 -7.56 -11.07
CA HIS A 288 54.11 -6.94 -10.46
C HIS A 288 55.01 -8.03 -9.87
#